data_AF-A0A7Y7M823-F1
#
_entry.id   AF-A0A7Y7M823-F1
#
_cell.length_a   1.000
_cell.length_b   1.000
_cell.length_c   1.000
_cell.angle_alpha   90.00
_cell.angle_beta   90.00
_cell.angle_gamma   90.00
#
_symmetry.space_group_name_H-M   'P 1'
#
loop_
_entity.id
_entity.type
_entity.pdbx_description
1 polymer ?
#
loop_
_entity_poly.entity_id
_entity_poly.type
_entity_poly.pdbx_seq_one_letter_code
_entity_poly.pdbx_strand_id
1 'polypeptide(L)'
;LAGTRAGTSDPMARAAGVSHKAILPVAGRPMIARVVDALAAHPRVGRIVVSIERPEILDGVLDHPVGILPPAPGPSASVMEALSTLGTPLLVTTADHALLRPEWIDAFLASAGTQCDMAAAIAMAGDIARDAPSGRRTLIRLADGAFSGCNLFLFRTPAALGVVRLWQRIERQRKHPLRMARLLGPMVLLRYATGRLTRAALCARIGVLSHATVRLV
;
A
#
# COMPACT_ATOMS: atom_id res chain seq x y z
N LEU A 1 4.07 -1.11 7.16
CA LEU A 1 4.63 0.27 7.16
C LEU A 1 3.96 1.09 8.26
N ALA A 2 4.73 1.55 9.24
CA ALA A 2 4.24 2.35 10.37
C ALA A 2 4.94 3.72 10.50
N GLY A 3 5.87 4.04 9.59
CA GLY A 3 6.69 5.23 9.72
C GLY A 3 5.96 6.55 9.54
N THR A 4 6.36 7.56 10.32
CA THR A 4 5.87 8.94 10.19
C THR A 4 6.68 9.70 9.12
N ARG A 5 6.06 10.64 8.39
CA ARG A 5 6.80 11.49 7.46
C ARG A 5 7.72 12.44 8.24
N ALA A 6 9.00 12.46 7.89
CA ALA A 6 9.99 13.34 8.50
C ALA A 6 9.52 14.81 8.53
N GLY A 7 9.59 15.45 9.69
CA GLY A 7 9.27 16.87 9.88
C GLY A 7 7.79 17.23 10.00
N THR A 8 6.87 16.26 10.06
CA THR A 8 5.44 16.53 10.27
C THR A 8 4.90 15.64 11.40
N SER A 9 4.42 16.25 12.50
CA SER A 9 3.54 15.53 13.43
C SER A 9 2.28 15.12 12.67
N ASP A 10 1.92 13.84 12.67
CA ASP A 10 0.72 13.38 11.98
C ASP A 10 -0.52 14.08 12.61
N PRO A 11 -1.37 14.75 11.82
CA PRO A 11 -2.50 15.51 12.36
C PRO A 11 -3.47 14.68 13.21
N MET A 12 -3.64 13.38 12.91
CA MET A 12 -4.45 12.48 13.74
C MET A 12 -3.74 12.11 15.04
N ALA A 13 -2.44 11.83 14.97
CA ALA A 13 -1.64 11.55 16.17
C ALA A 13 -1.65 12.73 17.14
N ARG A 14 -1.47 13.95 16.62
CA ARG A 14 -1.53 15.19 17.41
C ARG A 14 -2.93 15.44 17.99
N ALA A 15 -3.99 15.23 17.21
CA ALA A 15 -5.36 15.39 17.68
C ALA A 15 -5.75 14.36 18.76
N ALA A 16 -5.15 13.17 18.74
CA ALA A 16 -5.39 12.12 19.71
C ALA A 16 -4.36 12.09 20.86
N GLY A 17 -3.41 13.03 20.92
CA GLY A 17 -2.38 13.09 21.96
C GLY A 17 -1.39 11.92 21.95
N VAL A 18 -1.28 11.17 20.85
CA VAL A 18 -0.36 10.03 20.72
C VAL A 18 0.88 10.40 19.92
N SER A 19 1.99 9.72 20.20
CA SER A 19 3.28 10.00 19.54
C SER A 19 3.31 9.56 18.07
N HIS A 20 2.55 8.52 17.69
CA HIS A 20 2.49 7.99 16.32
C HIS A 20 1.07 7.60 15.93
N LYS A 21 0.73 7.82 14.67
CA LYS A 21 -0.56 7.40 14.12
C LYS A 21 -0.78 5.89 14.27
N ALA A 22 0.28 5.08 14.15
CA ALA A 22 0.20 3.62 14.21
C ALA A 22 -0.38 3.08 15.54
N ILE A 23 -0.19 3.77 16.66
CA ILE A 23 -0.69 3.37 17.98
C ILE A 23 -2.01 4.03 18.37
N LEU A 24 -2.56 4.88 17.51
CA LEU A 24 -3.84 5.54 17.78
C LEU A 24 -4.92 4.48 18.01
N PRO A 25 -5.74 4.58 19.07
CA PRO A 25 -6.73 3.56 19.36
C PRO A 25 -7.92 3.67 18.42
N VAL A 26 -8.35 2.53 17.86
CA VAL A 26 -9.61 2.36 17.14
C VAL A 26 -10.44 1.33 17.89
N ALA A 27 -11.60 1.76 18.39
CA ALA A 27 -12.44 0.98 19.30
C ALA A 27 -11.64 0.42 20.51
N GLY A 28 -10.85 1.29 21.15
CA GLY A 28 -10.09 0.95 22.36
C GLY A 28 -8.81 0.12 22.15
N ARG A 29 -8.48 -0.27 20.90
CA ARG A 29 -7.28 -1.05 20.59
C ARG A 29 -6.34 -0.30 19.64
N PRO A 30 -5.00 -0.30 19.86
CA PRO A 30 -4.04 0.30 18.94
C PRO A 30 -4.22 -0.23 17.51
N MET A 31 -4.25 0.65 16.50
CA MET A 31 -4.45 0.23 15.10
C MET A 31 -3.43 -0.82 14.65
N ILE A 32 -2.15 -0.64 15.00
CA ILE A 32 -1.09 -1.57 14.61
C ILE A 32 -1.29 -2.97 15.21
N ALA A 33 -1.78 -3.07 16.45
CA ALA A 33 -2.06 -4.37 17.07
C ALA A 33 -3.11 -5.14 16.27
N ARG A 34 -4.20 -4.48 15.87
CA ARG A 34 -5.25 -5.09 15.02
C ARG A 34 -4.71 -5.59 13.68
N VAL A 35 -3.79 -4.84 13.07
CA VAL A 35 -3.14 -5.24 11.81
C VAL A 35 -2.23 -6.46 12.03
N VAL A 36 -1.44 -6.46 13.10
CA VAL A 36 -0.54 -7.57 13.44
C VAL A 36 -1.35 -8.84 13.75
N ASP A 37 -2.43 -8.75 14.51
CA ASP A 37 -3.32 -9.88 14.81
C ASP A 37 -3.91 -10.49 13.53
N ALA A 38 -4.42 -9.63 12.63
CA ALA A 38 -4.99 -10.08 11.35
C ALA A 38 -3.95 -10.77 10.45
N LEU A 39 -2.70 -10.29 10.47
CA LEU A 39 -1.59 -10.92 9.75
C LEU A 39 -1.17 -12.25 10.40
N ALA A 40 -1.07 -12.29 11.74
CA ALA A 40 -0.64 -13.47 12.49
C ALA A 40 -1.67 -14.62 12.42
N ALA A 41 -2.96 -14.29 12.33
CA ALA A 41 -4.03 -15.27 12.15
C ALA A 41 -4.07 -15.88 10.74
N HIS A 42 -3.35 -15.31 9.76
CA HIS A 42 -3.42 -15.77 8.37
C HIS A 42 -2.37 -16.88 8.10
N PRO A 43 -2.79 -18.09 7.66
CA PRO A 43 -1.92 -19.28 7.63
C PRO A 43 -0.72 -19.18 6.67
N ARG A 44 -0.77 -18.28 5.68
CA ARG A 44 0.32 -18.06 4.72
C ARG A 44 1.33 -17.00 5.15
N VAL A 45 1.13 -16.34 6.29
CA VAL A 45 2.05 -15.31 6.81
C VAL A 45 3.04 -15.98 7.77
N GLY A 46 4.29 -16.16 7.33
CA GLY A 46 5.31 -16.80 8.15
C GLY A 46 6.08 -15.87 9.10
N ARG A 47 6.20 -14.59 8.74
CA ARG A 47 6.94 -13.59 9.53
C ARG A 47 6.35 -12.20 9.32
N ILE A 48 6.26 -11.43 10.40
CA ILE A 48 5.80 -10.04 10.37
C ILE A 48 6.98 -9.13 10.66
N VAL A 49 7.12 -8.07 9.86
CA VAL A 49 8.15 -7.03 10.05
C VAL A 49 7.50 -5.65 10.04
N VAL A 50 7.76 -4.86 11.07
CA VAL A 50 7.26 -3.50 11.21
C VAL A 50 8.35 -2.52 10.83
N SER A 51 8.08 -1.71 9.81
CA SER A 51 8.93 -0.58 9.44
C SER A 51 8.53 0.67 10.25
N ILE A 52 9.34 1.05 11.23
CA ILE A 52 9.07 2.12 12.22
C ILE A 52 10.36 2.78 12.73
N GLU A 53 10.33 4.09 12.94
CA GLU A 53 11.47 4.90 13.41
C GLU A 53 11.84 4.65 14.87
N ARG A 54 10.84 4.36 15.69
CA ARG A 54 10.92 4.21 17.15
C ARG A 54 10.29 2.88 17.57
N PRO A 55 11.03 1.76 17.52
CA PRO A 55 10.50 0.43 17.82
C PRO A 55 10.03 0.27 19.27
N GLU A 56 10.62 1.01 20.21
CA GLU A 56 10.27 1.01 21.65
C GLU A 56 8.80 1.36 21.92
N ILE A 57 8.10 1.90 20.93
CA ILE A 57 6.69 2.28 21.01
C ILE A 57 5.75 1.09 20.81
N LEU A 58 6.30 -0.04 20.37
CA LEU A 58 5.59 -1.30 20.23
C LEU A 58 5.68 -2.15 21.49
N ASP A 59 6.49 -1.75 22.47
CA ASP A 59 6.68 -2.48 23.73
C ASP A 59 5.36 -2.54 24.51
N GLY A 60 4.88 -3.75 24.78
CA GLY A 60 3.59 -3.98 25.44
C GLY A 60 2.36 -3.65 24.58
N VAL A 61 2.52 -3.32 23.30
CA VAL A 61 1.43 -3.00 22.36
C VAL A 61 1.00 -4.22 21.54
N LEU A 62 1.94 -5.13 21.26
CA LEU A 62 1.74 -6.26 20.35
C LEU A 62 1.76 -7.58 21.10
N ASP A 63 0.80 -8.45 20.80
CA ASP A 63 0.71 -9.81 21.37
C ASP A 63 1.50 -10.86 20.56
N HIS A 64 2.04 -10.45 19.40
CA HIS A 64 2.77 -11.32 18.48
C HIS A 64 4.20 -10.79 18.23
N PRO A 65 5.19 -11.68 18.06
CA PRO A 65 6.55 -11.26 17.75
C PRO A 65 6.62 -10.62 16.36
N VAL A 66 7.34 -9.51 16.27
CA VAL A 66 7.61 -8.81 14.99
C VAL A 66 9.10 -8.52 14.84
N GLY A 67 9.61 -8.63 13.63
CA GLY A 67 10.90 -8.03 13.28
C GLY A 67 10.75 -6.52 13.10
N ILE A 68 11.86 -5.80 13.23
CA ILE A 68 11.90 -4.34 13.03
C ILE A 68 12.77 -4.02 11.81
N LEU A 69 12.33 -3.05 11.01
CA LEU A 69 13.17 -2.39 10.01
C LEU A 69 13.08 -0.85 10.18
N PRO A 70 14.18 -0.12 10.04
CA PRO A 70 14.10 1.33 9.99
C PRO A 70 13.30 1.77 8.74
N PRO A 71 12.50 2.85 8.82
CA PRO A 71 11.87 3.42 7.65
C PRO A 71 12.89 4.17 6.80
N ALA A 72 12.63 4.25 5.50
CA ALA A 72 13.38 5.09 4.58
C ALA A 72 12.54 6.34 4.20
N PRO A 73 13.11 7.32 3.47
CA PRO A 73 12.39 8.54 3.08
C PRO A 73 11.17 8.29 2.19
N GLY A 74 10.01 8.07 2.81
CA GLY A 74 8.72 7.84 2.16
C GLY A 74 8.36 6.36 1.96
N PRO A 75 7.07 6.07 1.69
CA PRO A 75 6.56 4.71 1.59
C PRO A 75 7.26 3.87 0.52
N SER A 76 7.51 4.41 -0.69
CA SER A 76 8.17 3.65 -1.76
C SER A 76 9.63 3.31 -1.43
N ALA A 77 10.32 4.15 -0.68
CA ALA A 77 11.67 3.88 -0.19
C ALA A 77 11.66 2.80 0.88
N SER A 78 10.74 2.86 1.86
CA SER A 78 10.64 1.83 2.90
C SER A 78 10.27 0.45 2.34
N VAL A 79 9.43 0.41 1.30
CA VAL A 79 9.12 -0.84 0.60
C VAL A 79 10.33 -1.36 -0.18
N MET A 80 11.12 -0.48 -0.80
CA MET A 80 12.36 -0.90 -1.49
C MET A 80 13.35 -1.53 -0.51
N GLU A 81 13.54 -0.92 0.66
CA GLU A 81 14.40 -1.45 1.71
C GLU A 81 13.89 -2.82 2.17
N ALA A 82 12.61 -2.90 2.56
CA ALA A 82 12.02 -4.17 2.99
C ALA A 82 12.12 -5.27 1.94
N LEU A 83 11.90 -4.95 0.65
CA LEU A 83 12.01 -5.92 -0.44
C LEU A 83 13.45 -6.37 -0.67
N SER A 84 14.43 -5.48 -0.47
CA SER A 84 15.85 -5.80 -0.60
C SER A 84 16.37 -6.63 0.58
N THR A 85 15.88 -6.38 1.80
CA THR A 85 16.29 -7.12 3.01
C THR A 85 15.55 -8.45 3.16
N LEU A 86 14.25 -8.50 2.86
CA LEU A 86 13.39 -9.65 3.15
C LEU A 86 13.12 -10.53 1.93
N GLY A 87 13.34 -10.03 0.72
CA GLY A 87 13.08 -10.74 -0.52
C GLY A 87 11.59 -10.90 -0.84
N THR A 88 11.28 -11.86 -1.71
CA THR A 88 9.91 -12.19 -2.15
C THR A 88 9.56 -13.65 -1.88
N PRO A 89 8.28 -14.00 -1.67
CA PRO A 89 7.10 -13.12 -1.71
C PRO A 89 6.96 -12.24 -0.47
N LEU A 90 6.56 -10.98 -0.67
CA LEU A 90 6.37 -9.99 0.40
C LEU A 90 4.96 -9.37 0.31
N LEU A 91 4.17 -9.53 1.38
CA LEU A 91 2.91 -8.82 1.57
C LEU A 91 3.19 -7.53 2.35
N VAL A 92 2.77 -6.39 1.82
CA VAL A 92 2.95 -5.08 2.45
C VAL A 92 1.59 -4.46 2.75
N THR A 93 1.40 -4.03 3.99
CA THR A 93 0.27 -3.22 4.42
C THR A 93 0.72 -2.03 5.27
N THR A 94 -0.19 -1.09 5.54
CA THR A 94 0.04 0.05 6.43
C THR A 94 -0.52 -0.21 7.82
N ALA A 95 0.13 0.36 8.85
CA ALA A 95 -0.28 0.19 10.25
C ALA A 95 -1.61 0.89 10.58
N ASP A 96 -2.11 1.76 9.70
CA ASP A 96 -3.41 2.41 9.81
C ASP A 96 -4.55 1.64 9.12
N HIS A 97 -4.29 0.41 8.64
CA HIS A 97 -5.33 -0.50 8.14
C HIS A 97 -6.04 -1.22 9.30
N ALA A 98 -6.56 -0.49 10.27
CA ALA A 98 -7.11 -1.02 11.53
C ALA A 98 -8.29 -2.00 11.38
N LEU A 99 -8.95 -1.99 10.22
CA LEU A 99 -10.07 -2.86 9.87
C LEU A 99 -9.64 -4.10 9.08
N LEU A 100 -8.34 -4.32 8.86
CA LEU A 100 -7.83 -5.47 8.13
C LEU A 100 -8.34 -6.76 8.77
N ARG A 101 -8.77 -7.70 7.93
CA ARG A 101 -9.23 -9.03 8.36
C ARG A 101 -8.50 -10.13 7.59
N PRO A 102 -8.27 -11.32 8.18
CA PRO A 102 -7.64 -12.43 7.49
C PRO A 102 -8.33 -12.80 6.18
N GLU A 103 -9.67 -12.79 6.14
CA GLU A 103 -10.43 -13.19 4.96
C GLU A 103 -10.25 -12.22 3.78
N TRP A 104 -9.95 -10.95 4.07
CA TRP A 104 -9.63 -9.95 3.04
C TRP A 104 -8.24 -10.18 2.43
N ILE A 105 -7.30 -10.67 3.23
CA ILE A 105 -5.98 -11.07 2.73
C ILE A 105 -6.14 -12.28 1.81
N ASP A 106 -6.92 -13.28 2.20
CA ASP A 106 -7.20 -14.46 1.36
C ASP A 106 -7.88 -14.07 0.04
N ALA A 107 -8.94 -13.25 0.11
CA ALA A 107 -9.64 -12.76 -1.08
C ALA A 107 -8.71 -11.98 -2.02
N PHE A 108 -7.85 -11.12 -1.45
CA PHE A 108 -6.84 -10.39 -2.22
C PHE A 108 -5.83 -11.33 -2.89
N LEU A 109 -5.26 -12.29 -2.14
CA LEU A 109 -4.27 -13.23 -2.67
C LEU A 109 -4.86 -14.15 -3.75
N ALA A 110 -6.12 -14.57 -3.59
CA ALA A 110 -6.86 -15.32 -4.60
C ALA A 110 -7.07 -14.49 -5.88
N SER A 111 -7.54 -13.25 -5.73
CA SER A 111 -7.83 -12.35 -6.85
C SER A 111 -6.56 -11.95 -7.63
N ALA A 112 -5.45 -11.77 -6.92
CA ALA A 112 -4.13 -11.54 -7.51
C ALA A 112 -3.73 -12.67 -8.47
N GLY A 113 -4.20 -13.90 -8.23
CA GLY A 113 -3.81 -15.09 -8.99
C GLY A 113 -2.32 -15.39 -8.90
N THR A 114 -1.82 -16.30 -9.73
CA THR A 114 -0.42 -16.78 -9.68
C THR A 114 0.50 -16.12 -10.71
N GLN A 115 -0.07 -15.41 -11.70
CA GLN A 115 0.64 -14.97 -12.91
C GLN A 115 1.12 -13.50 -12.88
N CYS A 116 1.18 -12.86 -11.70
CA CYS A 116 1.68 -11.48 -11.58
C CYS A 116 2.88 -11.37 -10.65
N ASP A 117 3.80 -10.48 -10.98
CA ASP A 117 4.95 -10.13 -10.15
C ASP A 117 4.55 -9.20 -9.01
N MET A 118 3.57 -8.33 -9.25
CA MET A 118 3.04 -7.42 -8.24
C MET A 118 1.52 -7.26 -8.35
N ALA A 119 0.84 -7.24 -7.22
CA ALA A 119 -0.59 -6.91 -7.13
C ALA A 119 -0.84 -5.81 -6.10
N ALA A 120 -1.80 -4.93 -6.37
CA ALA A 120 -2.28 -3.93 -5.42
C ALA A 120 -3.80 -4.06 -5.25
N ALA A 121 -4.24 -4.09 -3.99
CA ALA A 121 -5.65 -4.15 -3.64
C ALA A 121 -6.31 -2.80 -3.89
N ILE A 122 -7.46 -2.82 -4.56
CA ILE A 122 -8.30 -1.66 -4.84
C ILE A 122 -9.76 -1.94 -4.43
N ALA A 123 -10.47 -0.88 -4.05
CA ALA A 123 -11.91 -0.93 -3.84
C ALA A 123 -12.60 -0.03 -4.86
N MET A 124 -13.61 -0.58 -5.54
CA MET A 124 -14.41 0.18 -6.50
C MET A 124 -15.30 1.18 -5.77
N ALA A 125 -15.59 2.31 -6.41
CA ALA A 125 -16.40 3.38 -5.82
C ALA A 125 -17.78 2.90 -5.36
N GLY A 126 -18.39 1.95 -6.07
CA GLY A 126 -19.66 1.34 -5.69
C GLY A 126 -19.57 0.55 -4.37
N ASP A 127 -18.52 -0.24 -4.18
CA ASP A 127 -18.29 -1.00 -2.95
C ASP A 127 -17.99 -0.07 -1.77
N ILE A 128 -17.18 0.97 -2.00
CA ILE A 128 -16.90 2.00 -0.99
C ILE A 128 -18.19 2.71 -0.57
N ALA A 129 -19.05 3.08 -1.52
CA ALA A 129 -20.30 3.77 -1.22
C ALA A 129 -21.28 2.89 -0.43
N ARG A 130 -21.30 1.58 -0.71
CA ARG A 130 -22.15 0.60 -0.02
C ARG A 130 -21.64 0.33 1.42
N ASP A 131 -20.36 0.04 1.56
CA ASP A 131 -19.80 -0.51 2.81
C ASP A 131 -19.17 0.56 3.72
N ALA A 132 -18.87 1.75 3.19
CA ALA A 132 -18.29 2.87 3.93
C ALA A 132 -18.86 4.24 3.48
N PRO A 133 -20.20 4.45 3.55
CA PRO A 133 -20.87 5.62 2.96
C PRO A 133 -20.43 6.98 3.52
N SER A 134 -19.94 7.01 4.77
CA SER A 134 -19.48 8.24 5.44
C SER A 134 -18.03 8.63 5.12
N GLY A 135 -17.26 7.77 4.44
CA GLY A 135 -15.84 7.97 4.19
C GLY A 135 -15.56 8.83 2.95
N ARG A 136 -14.97 10.03 3.12
CA ARG A 136 -14.41 10.80 2.00
C ARG A 136 -13.09 10.17 1.55
N ARG A 137 -13.11 9.43 0.43
CA ARG A 137 -11.95 8.81 -0.19
C ARG A 137 -11.57 9.52 -1.49
N THR A 138 -10.28 9.68 -1.74
CA THR A 138 -9.78 10.07 -3.06
C THR A 138 -9.95 8.89 -4.02
N LEU A 139 -10.69 9.13 -5.12
CA LEU A 139 -10.92 8.14 -6.16
C LEU A 139 -10.07 8.45 -7.39
N ILE A 140 -9.40 7.43 -7.90
CA ILE A 140 -8.78 7.44 -9.23
C ILE A 140 -9.87 7.04 -10.22
N ARG A 141 -10.11 7.87 -11.23
CA ARG A 141 -11.13 7.64 -12.26
C ARG A 141 -10.48 7.19 -13.55
N LEU A 142 -10.85 6.01 -14.02
CA LEU A 142 -10.45 5.43 -15.30
C LEU A 142 -11.70 5.09 -16.13
N ALA A 143 -11.50 4.71 -17.38
CA ALA A 143 -12.57 4.39 -18.33
C ALA A 143 -13.46 3.22 -17.87
N ASP A 144 -12.89 2.29 -17.10
CA ASP A 144 -13.54 1.09 -16.57
C ASP A 144 -13.92 1.24 -15.08
N GLY A 145 -14.06 2.48 -14.60
CA GLY A 145 -14.61 2.80 -13.28
C GLY A 145 -13.69 3.65 -12.41
N ALA A 146 -14.20 3.97 -11.23
CA ALA A 146 -13.47 4.72 -10.21
C ALA A 146 -13.12 3.81 -9.03
N PHE A 147 -11.92 3.94 -8.49
CA PHE A 147 -11.45 3.10 -7.37
C PHE A 147 -10.51 3.87 -6.43
N SER A 148 -10.30 3.32 -5.24
CA SER A 148 -9.28 3.76 -4.29
C SER A 148 -8.37 2.61 -3.91
N GLY A 149 -7.14 2.90 -3.48
CA GLY A 149 -6.22 1.88 -2.98
C GLY A 149 -6.60 1.41 -1.57
N CYS A 150 -6.38 0.14 -1.29
CA CYS A 150 -6.71 -0.50 0.00
C CYS A 150 -5.48 -0.72 0.91
N ASN A 151 -4.38 -0.03 0.64
CA ASN A 151 -3.13 -0.14 1.40
C ASN A 151 -2.64 -1.60 1.57
N LEU A 152 -2.91 -2.48 0.62
CA LEU A 152 -2.48 -3.87 0.64
C LEU A 152 -1.83 -4.20 -0.70
N PHE A 153 -0.61 -4.71 -0.67
CA PHE A 153 0.22 -4.93 -1.84
C PHE A 153 0.95 -6.27 -1.72
N LEU A 154 1.02 -7.01 -2.81
CA LEU A 154 1.80 -8.24 -2.91
C LEU A 154 2.94 -8.04 -3.90
N PHE A 155 4.17 -8.28 -3.45
CA PHE A 155 5.37 -8.37 -4.27
C PHE A 155 5.75 -9.84 -4.35
N ARG A 156 5.38 -10.51 -5.44
CA ARG A 156 5.46 -11.98 -5.57
C ARG A 156 6.84 -12.45 -5.99
N THR A 157 7.49 -11.73 -6.90
CA THR A 157 8.76 -12.14 -7.51
C THR A 157 9.79 -11.00 -7.47
N PRO A 158 11.09 -11.28 -7.66
CA PRO A 158 12.11 -10.24 -7.71
C PRO A 158 11.88 -9.17 -8.78
N ALA A 159 11.13 -9.47 -9.85
CA ALA A 159 10.78 -8.50 -10.89
C ALA A 159 9.97 -7.31 -10.33
N ALA A 160 9.26 -7.50 -9.21
CA ALA A 160 8.52 -6.46 -8.53
C ALA A 160 9.40 -5.27 -8.07
N LEU A 161 10.72 -5.47 -7.93
CA LEU A 161 11.69 -4.37 -7.71
C LEU A 161 11.60 -3.29 -8.79
N GLY A 162 11.34 -3.67 -10.04
CA GLY A 162 11.14 -2.73 -11.14
C GLY A 162 9.93 -1.83 -10.92
N VAL A 163 8.86 -2.38 -10.34
CA VAL A 163 7.63 -1.65 -10.01
C VAL A 163 7.91 -0.65 -8.90
N VAL A 164 8.64 -1.05 -7.85
CA VAL A 164 9.02 -0.15 -6.75
C VAL A 164 9.94 0.97 -7.25
N ARG A 165 10.90 0.69 -8.14
CA ARG A 165 11.74 1.73 -8.79
C ARG A 165 10.90 2.73 -9.60
N LEU A 166 9.90 2.25 -10.33
CA LEU A 166 8.97 3.14 -11.03
C LEU A 166 8.15 3.97 -10.04
N TRP A 167 7.63 3.36 -8.98
CA TRP A 167 6.87 4.05 -7.94
C TRP A 167 7.69 5.16 -7.27
N GLN A 168 8.95 4.90 -6.91
CA GLN A 168 9.86 5.93 -6.38
C GLN A 168 10.03 7.12 -7.34
N ARG A 169 10.16 6.86 -8.65
CA ARG A 169 10.24 7.93 -9.67
C ARG A 169 8.95 8.74 -9.72
N ILE A 170 7.78 8.08 -9.67
CA ILE A 170 6.47 8.73 -9.64
C ILE A 170 6.30 9.58 -8.38
N GLU A 171 6.63 9.03 -7.21
CA GLU A 171 6.46 9.70 -5.93
C GLU A 171 7.29 10.99 -5.83
N ARG A 172 8.54 10.98 -6.31
CA ARG A 172 9.38 12.19 -6.39
C ARG A 172 8.78 13.28 -7.28
N GLN A 173 8.03 12.89 -8.31
CA GLN A 173 7.41 13.83 -9.25
C GLN A 173 5.96 14.20 -8.89
N ARG A 174 5.44 13.78 -7.73
CA ARG A 174 4.02 13.98 -7.34
C ARG A 174 3.53 15.43 -7.34
N LYS A 175 4.45 16.40 -7.21
CA LYS A 175 4.15 17.85 -7.26
C LYS A 175 4.29 18.45 -8.67
N HIS A 176 4.69 17.64 -9.66
CA HIS A 176 4.98 18.05 -11.04
C HIS A 176 4.20 17.17 -12.03
N PRO A 177 2.90 17.44 -12.23
CA PRO A 177 2.01 16.58 -13.03
C PRO A 177 2.51 16.37 -14.47
N LEU A 178 3.11 17.39 -15.08
CA LEU A 178 3.70 17.29 -16.43
C LEU A 178 4.87 16.28 -16.48
N ARG A 179 5.70 16.23 -15.43
CA ARG A 179 6.83 15.28 -15.35
C ARG A 179 6.33 13.87 -15.09
N MET A 180 5.30 13.70 -14.24
CA MET A 180 4.62 12.40 -14.08
C MET A 180 4.02 11.90 -15.39
N ALA A 181 3.34 12.78 -16.14
CA ALA A 181 2.74 12.43 -17.41
C ALA A 181 3.78 11.98 -18.44
N ARG A 182 4.95 12.66 -18.50
CA ARG A 182 6.07 12.23 -19.36
C ARG A 182 6.61 10.85 -18.98
N LEU A 183 6.70 10.55 -17.68
CA LEU A 183 7.15 9.24 -17.18
C LEU A 183 6.20 8.11 -17.61
N LEU A 184 4.89 8.32 -17.46
CA LEU A 184 3.88 7.34 -17.87
C LEU A 184 3.74 7.26 -19.39
N GLY A 185 4.10 8.31 -20.12
CA GLY A 185 4.14 8.39 -21.57
C GLY A 185 2.91 9.09 -22.17
N PRO A 186 3.07 9.74 -23.33
CA PRO A 186 2.05 10.59 -23.92
C PRO A 186 0.76 9.83 -24.26
N MET A 187 0.85 8.55 -24.62
CA MET A 187 -0.33 7.75 -24.92
C MET A 187 -1.21 7.49 -23.70
N VAL A 188 -0.63 7.33 -22.51
CA VAL A 188 -1.40 7.20 -21.26
C VAL A 188 -2.12 8.50 -20.95
N LEU A 189 -1.44 9.64 -21.12
CA LEU A 189 -2.03 10.95 -20.92
C LEU A 189 -3.18 11.19 -21.90
N LEU A 190 -3.00 10.90 -23.18
CA LEU A 190 -4.04 11.04 -24.20
C LEU A 190 -5.25 10.17 -23.86
N ARG A 191 -5.03 8.90 -23.51
CA ARG A 191 -6.12 8.00 -23.09
C ARG A 191 -6.80 8.49 -21.82
N TYR A 192 -6.06 9.02 -20.85
CA TYR A 192 -6.64 9.56 -19.62
C TYR A 192 -7.50 10.80 -19.91
N ALA A 193 -6.96 11.76 -20.67
CA ALA A 193 -7.65 13.00 -21.02
C ALA A 193 -8.89 12.74 -21.90
N THR A 194 -8.87 11.70 -22.74
CA THR A 194 -10.02 11.29 -23.57
C THR A 194 -10.97 10.33 -22.86
N GLY A 195 -10.75 10.01 -21.57
CA GLY A 195 -11.60 9.09 -20.81
C GLY A 195 -11.54 7.63 -21.29
N ARG A 196 -10.48 7.23 -21.98
CA ARG A 196 -10.26 5.90 -22.59
C ARG A 196 -9.20 5.04 -21.89
N LEU A 197 -8.56 5.56 -20.84
CA LEU A 197 -7.55 4.79 -20.10
C LEU A 197 -8.24 3.80 -19.16
N THR A 198 -8.12 2.50 -19.42
CA THR A 198 -8.62 1.43 -18.54
C THR A 198 -7.54 0.99 -17.53
N ARG A 199 -7.93 0.32 -16.43
CA ARG A 199 -7.00 -0.31 -15.49
C ARG A 199 -6.06 -1.29 -16.18
N ALA A 200 -6.58 -2.11 -17.10
CA ALA A 200 -5.78 -3.07 -17.87
C ALA A 200 -4.68 -2.38 -18.70
N ALA A 201 -5.03 -1.30 -19.42
CA ALA A 201 -4.06 -0.53 -20.20
C ALA A 201 -3.01 0.17 -19.31
N LEU A 202 -3.42 0.67 -18.14
CA LEU A 202 -2.50 1.23 -17.15
C LEU A 202 -1.53 0.17 -16.61
N CYS A 203 -2.03 -1.01 -16.22
CA CYS A 203 -1.20 -2.12 -15.75
C CYS A 203 -0.21 -2.59 -16.81
N ALA A 204 -0.65 -2.73 -18.06
CA ALA A 204 0.22 -3.08 -19.18
C ALA A 204 1.34 -2.05 -19.37
N ARG A 205 1.01 -0.74 -19.28
CA ARG A 205 2.03 0.31 -19.38
C ARG A 205 3.00 0.29 -18.22
N ILE A 206 2.51 0.13 -16.98
CA ILE A 206 3.38 -0.04 -15.81
C ILE A 206 4.32 -1.21 -16.06
N GLY A 207 3.80 -2.33 -16.55
CA GLY A 207 4.61 -3.52 -16.79
C GLY A 207 5.71 -3.34 -17.84
N VAL A 208 5.44 -2.58 -18.91
CA VAL A 208 6.48 -2.18 -19.86
C VAL A 208 7.55 -1.31 -19.19
N LEU A 209 7.15 -0.37 -18.33
CA LEU A 209 8.08 0.56 -17.66
C LEU A 209 8.88 -0.07 -16.51
N SER A 210 8.37 -1.15 -15.92
CA SER A 210 8.99 -1.85 -14.79
C SER A 210 9.61 -3.18 -15.17
N HIS A 211 9.37 -3.69 -16.38
CA HIS A 211 9.69 -5.07 -16.79
C HIS A 211 9.10 -6.12 -15.83
N ALA A 212 7.83 -5.93 -15.44
CA ALA A 212 7.13 -6.80 -14.48
C ALA A 212 5.62 -6.85 -14.75
N THR A 213 4.96 -7.95 -14.45
CA THR A 213 3.50 -8.09 -14.60
C THR A 213 2.79 -7.53 -13.36
N VAL A 214 1.91 -6.55 -13.57
CA VAL A 214 1.19 -5.86 -12.49
C VAL A 214 -0.30 -6.07 -12.59
N ARG A 215 -0.98 -6.25 -11.46
CA ARG A 215 -2.44 -6.29 -11.37
C ARG A 215 -2.98 -5.33 -10.33
N LEU A 216 -4.11 -4.69 -10.66
CA LEU A 216 -4.97 -4.02 -9.69
C LEU A 216 -6.18 -4.93 -9.47
N VAL A 217 -6.39 -5.38 -8.24
CA VAL A 217 -7.42 -6.37 -7.88
C VAL A 217 -8.28 -5.91 -6.72
#